data_AF-B4HY66-F1
#
_entry.id   AF-B4HY66-F1
#
_cell.length_a   1.000
_cell.length_b   1.000
_cell.length_c   1.000
_cell.angle_alpha   90.00
_cell.angle_beta   90.00
_cell.angle_gamma   90.00
#
_symmetry.space_group_name_H-M   'P 1'
#
loop_
_entity.id
_entity.type
_entity.pdbx_description
1 polymer ?
#
loop_
_entity_poly.entity_id
_entity_poly.type
_entity_poly.pdbx_seq_one_letter_code
_entity_poly.pdbx_strand_id
1 'polypeptide(L)'
;MAFKLWERFSQADNVFQALRPLTFISLLGLAPFRLNLNPRKEVQTSKFSFFAGIVHFLFFVLCFGISVMEGDSIIGYFFQTNITRFSDGTLRLTGILAMSTIFGFAMFKRQRLVSIIQNNIVVDEIFILQDILDAHIEQLSALELSPMHSVVNHRRYSHRLRNLISTPMKRYSVTSVIRLNPEYAIKQVSNIHNLLCDICQTIEEYFTYPLLGIIAISFLFILFDDFYILEAILNPKRLDVFEADEFFAFFLMQLIWYIVIIVLIVEGSSRTILHSSYTAAIVHKILNITDDPALRDRLFRLSLQLSHRKVLFTAAGLFRLDRTLIFTITGAATCYLIILIQFRFTHHMDDTSSNSTNHLHSIHLGD
;
A
#
# COMPACT_ATOMS: atom_id res chain seq x y z
N MET A 1 11.12 23.83 -9.58
CA MET A 1 9.81 24.01 -8.93
C MET A 1 9.17 22.65 -8.59
N ALA A 2 9.19 21.67 -9.50
CA ALA A 2 8.71 20.30 -9.26
C ALA A 2 9.38 19.57 -8.07
N PHE A 3 10.69 19.71 -7.88
CA PHE A 3 11.41 19.08 -6.77
C PHE A 3 10.96 19.58 -5.38
N LYS A 4 10.73 20.89 -5.23
CA LYS A 4 10.15 21.48 -4.00
C LYS A 4 8.68 21.10 -3.81
N LEU A 5 7.94 20.88 -4.90
CA LEU A 5 6.57 20.38 -4.84
C LEU A 5 6.54 18.92 -4.35
N TRP A 6 7.47 18.09 -4.86
CA TRP A 6 7.67 16.70 -4.48
C TRP A 6 8.11 16.56 -3.02
N GLU A 7 9.06 17.37 -2.58
CA GLU A 7 9.53 17.38 -1.19
C GLU A 7 8.38 17.71 -0.21
N ARG A 8 7.54 18.67 -0.57
CA ARG A 8 6.32 19.07 0.17
C ARG A 8 5.18 18.04 0.10
N PHE A 9 5.23 17.14 -0.88
CA PHE A 9 4.32 15.99 -1.02
C PHE A 9 4.80 14.79 -0.19
N SER A 10 6.11 14.60 -0.07
CA SER A 10 6.70 13.47 0.65
C SER A 10 6.90 13.73 2.15
N GLN A 11 7.10 15.00 2.55
CA GLN A 11 7.14 15.38 3.96
C GLN A 11 5.72 15.51 4.50
N ALA A 12 5.35 14.56 5.36
CA ALA A 12 4.14 14.62 6.15
C ALA A 12 4.50 14.47 7.62
N ASP A 13 4.15 15.47 8.42
CA ASP A 13 4.38 15.42 9.87
C ASP A 13 3.28 14.61 10.59
N ASN A 14 2.09 14.54 9.98
CA ASN A 14 0.89 13.89 10.52
C ASN A 14 0.17 13.07 9.43
N VAL A 15 -0.63 12.08 9.83
CA VAL A 15 -1.41 11.20 8.93
C VAL A 15 -2.32 12.01 7.99
N PHE A 16 -2.93 13.09 8.48
CA PHE A 16 -3.76 13.98 7.66
C PHE A 16 -2.99 14.63 6.50
N GLN A 17 -1.72 14.99 6.71
CA GLN A 17 -0.89 15.57 5.64
C GLN A 17 -0.46 14.50 4.62
N ALA A 18 -0.21 13.27 5.08
CA ALA A 18 0.09 12.13 4.21
C ALA A 18 -1.08 11.78 3.27
N LEU A 19 -2.31 12.11 3.68
CA LEU A 19 -3.53 11.94 2.87
C LEU A 19 -3.74 13.06 1.85
N ARG A 20 -3.00 14.17 1.89
CA ARG A 20 -3.17 15.30 0.96
C ARG A 20 -3.14 14.92 -0.53
N PRO A 21 -2.27 14.01 -1.02
CA PRO A 21 -2.29 13.56 -2.41
C PRO A 21 -3.65 13.03 -2.85
N LEU A 22 -4.37 12.38 -1.94
CA LEU A 22 -5.68 11.81 -2.22
C LEU A 22 -6.77 12.85 -2.48
N THR A 23 -6.59 14.09 -2.02
CA THR A 23 -7.54 15.18 -2.34
C THR A 23 -7.54 15.53 -3.82
N PHE A 24 -6.38 15.46 -4.47
CA PHE A 24 -6.25 15.70 -5.90
C PHE A 24 -6.84 14.54 -6.70
N ILE A 25 -6.57 13.31 -6.26
CA ILE A 25 -7.15 12.07 -6.83
C ILE A 25 -8.68 12.07 -6.68
N SER A 26 -9.21 12.66 -5.61
CA SER A 26 -10.66 12.80 -5.39
C SER A 26 -11.31 13.80 -6.35
N LEU A 27 -10.57 14.81 -6.83
CA LEU A 27 -11.06 15.75 -7.83
C LEU A 27 -11.26 15.07 -9.19
N LEU A 28 -10.38 14.12 -9.51
CA LEU A 28 -10.51 13.21 -10.66
C LEU A 28 -11.62 12.16 -10.48
N GLY A 29 -12.28 12.09 -9.32
CA GLY A 29 -13.33 11.10 -9.06
C GLY A 29 -12.80 9.68 -8.76
N LEU A 30 -11.48 9.50 -8.67
CA LEU A 30 -10.84 8.22 -8.35
C LEU A 30 -10.84 7.90 -6.84
N ALA A 31 -10.99 8.93 -6.00
CA ALA A 31 -11.18 8.78 -4.56
C ALA A 31 -12.56 9.31 -4.12
N PRO A 32 -13.41 8.50 -3.45
CA PRO A 32 -14.81 8.84 -3.16
C PRO A 32 -14.98 9.78 -1.95
N PHE A 33 -13.91 10.42 -1.49
CA PHE A 33 -13.90 11.27 -0.30
C PHE A 33 -13.02 12.50 -0.47
N ARG A 34 -13.46 13.59 0.16
CA ARG A 34 -12.76 14.87 0.17
C ARG A 34 -12.30 15.14 1.60
N LEU A 35 -11.01 15.41 1.76
CA LEU A 35 -10.48 15.91 3.03
C LEU A 35 -10.92 17.37 3.18
N ASN A 36 -11.62 17.68 4.27
CA ASN A 36 -11.93 19.06 4.59
C ASN A 36 -10.78 19.61 5.45
N LEU A 37 -10.11 20.66 4.98
CA LEU A 37 -9.01 21.32 5.71
C LEU A 37 -9.50 22.18 6.90
N ASN A 38 -10.76 22.03 7.31
CA ASN A 38 -11.31 22.63 8.50
C ASN A 38 -10.53 22.22 9.78
N PRO A 39 -10.55 23.04 10.84
CA PRO A 39 -9.82 22.78 12.09
C PRO A 39 -10.17 21.45 12.78
N ARG A 40 -11.30 20.82 12.42
CA ARG A 40 -11.73 19.50 12.94
C ARG A 40 -11.18 18.29 12.18
N LYS A 41 -10.40 18.49 11.10
CA LYS A 41 -9.82 17.42 10.24
C LYS A 41 -10.84 16.32 9.89
N GLU A 42 -11.99 16.71 9.39
CA GLU A 42 -13.06 15.77 9.02
C GLU A 42 -12.89 15.28 7.58
N VAL A 43 -13.05 13.98 7.37
CA VAL A 43 -13.15 13.36 6.04
C VAL A 43 -14.62 13.16 5.68
N GLN A 44 -15.07 13.78 4.59
CA GLN A 44 -16.47 13.66 4.14
C GLN A 44 -16.55 13.13 2.72
N THR A 45 -17.61 12.37 2.43
CA THR A 45 -17.88 11.92 1.06
C THR A 45 -18.36 13.09 0.20
N SER A 46 -17.75 13.28 -0.97
CA SER A 46 -18.11 14.34 -1.91
C SER A 46 -19.11 13.82 -2.95
N LYS A 47 -20.28 14.48 -3.07
CA LYS A 47 -21.26 14.17 -4.13
C LYS A 47 -20.67 14.39 -5.52
N PHE A 48 -19.80 15.39 -5.68
CA PHE A 48 -19.09 15.65 -6.92
C PHE A 48 -18.15 14.50 -7.29
N SER A 49 -17.33 14.02 -6.34
CA SER A 49 -16.38 12.94 -6.60
C SER A 49 -17.08 11.63 -6.93
N PHE A 50 -18.26 11.40 -6.33
CA PHE A 50 -19.10 10.26 -6.68
C PHE A 50 -19.62 10.35 -8.14
N PHE A 51 -20.14 11.51 -8.54
CA PHE A 51 -20.59 11.71 -9.91
C PHE A 51 -19.43 11.63 -10.93
N ALA A 52 -18.34 12.35 -10.67
CA ALA A 52 -17.12 12.31 -11.49
C ALA A 52 -16.57 10.88 -11.59
N GLY A 53 -16.65 10.11 -10.50
CA GLY A 53 -16.27 8.72 -10.47
C GLY A 53 -17.13 7.81 -11.36
N ILE A 54 -18.45 8.00 -11.36
CA ILE A 54 -19.35 7.28 -12.28
C ILE A 54 -19.01 7.64 -13.73
N VAL A 55 -18.78 8.93 -14.02
CA VAL A 55 -18.39 9.36 -15.37
C VAL A 55 -17.07 8.72 -15.81
N HIS A 56 -16.05 8.65 -14.93
CA HIS A 56 -14.78 7.98 -15.23
C HIS A 56 -14.97 6.47 -15.45
N PHE A 57 -15.80 5.81 -14.65
CA PHE A 57 -16.11 4.40 -14.83
C PHE A 57 -16.80 4.14 -16.18
N LEU A 58 -17.79 4.95 -16.55
CA LEU A 58 -18.47 4.85 -17.84
C LEU A 58 -17.51 5.13 -19.01
N PHE A 59 -16.64 6.12 -18.88
CA PHE A 59 -15.61 6.41 -19.87
C PHE A 59 -14.65 5.22 -20.05
N PHE A 60 -14.21 4.61 -18.95
CA PHE A 60 -13.36 3.41 -19.01
C PHE A 60 -14.06 2.24 -19.71
N VAL A 61 -15.34 1.96 -19.36
CA VAL A 61 -16.13 0.90 -20.01
C VAL A 61 -16.33 1.18 -21.50
N LEU A 62 -16.53 2.44 -21.88
CA LEU A 62 -16.65 2.85 -23.28
C LEU A 62 -15.33 2.65 -24.04
N CYS A 63 -14.20 3.12 -23.50
CA CYS A 63 -12.88 2.90 -24.10
C CYS A 63 -12.57 1.40 -24.23
N PHE A 64 -12.94 0.61 -23.23
CA PHE A 64 -12.79 -0.83 -23.27
C PHE A 64 -13.64 -1.45 -24.40
N GLY A 65 -14.91 -1.04 -24.51
CA GLY A 65 -15.80 -1.50 -25.59
C GLY A 65 -15.24 -1.20 -26.98
N ILE A 66 -14.72 0.02 -27.18
CA ILE A 66 -14.07 0.41 -28.44
C ILE A 66 -12.82 -0.44 -28.70
N SER A 67 -11.96 -0.64 -27.71
CA SER A 67 -10.76 -1.48 -27.85
C SER A 67 -11.09 -2.94 -28.20
N VAL A 68 -12.19 -3.48 -27.67
CA VAL A 68 -12.66 -4.82 -28.06
C VAL A 68 -13.19 -4.85 -29.50
N MET A 69 -13.86 -3.79 -29.95
CA MET A 69 -14.40 -3.70 -31.31
C MET A 69 -13.30 -3.53 -32.37
N GLU A 70 -12.27 -2.74 -32.09
CA GLU A 70 -11.13 -2.57 -33.00
C GLU A 70 -10.29 -3.84 -33.10
N GLY A 71 -10.22 -4.64 -32.01
CA GLY A 71 -9.53 -5.93 -32.02
C GLY A 71 -7.99 -5.84 -32.04
N ASP A 72 -7.45 -4.65 -32.28
CA ASP A 72 -6.02 -4.37 -32.28
C ASP A 72 -5.47 -4.23 -30.87
N SER A 73 -4.32 -4.85 -30.62
CA SER A 73 -3.57 -4.73 -29.38
C SER A 73 -2.10 -4.55 -29.66
N ILE A 74 -1.41 -3.80 -28.79
CA ILE A 74 0.04 -3.59 -28.88
C ILE A 74 0.77 -4.93 -28.93
N ILE A 75 0.35 -5.89 -28.09
CA ILE A 75 0.91 -7.24 -28.06
C ILE A 75 0.61 -8.00 -29.36
N GLY A 76 -0.61 -7.91 -29.88
CA GLY A 76 -0.99 -8.56 -31.13
C GLY A 76 -0.29 -7.98 -32.37
N TYR A 77 0.11 -6.71 -32.31
CA TYR A 77 0.94 -6.05 -33.32
C TYR A 77 2.35 -6.66 -33.38
N PHE A 78 3.01 -6.82 -32.23
CA PHE A 78 4.38 -7.36 -32.16
C PHE A 78 4.46 -8.89 -32.26
N PHE A 79 3.45 -9.61 -31.76
CA PHE A 79 3.47 -11.08 -31.68
C PHE A 79 2.14 -11.69 -32.11
N GLN A 80 2.14 -12.38 -33.25
CA GLN A 80 0.96 -13.08 -33.79
C GLN A 80 0.96 -14.58 -33.49
N THR A 81 0.96 -14.96 -32.21
CA THR A 81 0.84 -16.37 -31.79
C THR A 81 -0.48 -16.65 -31.08
N ASN A 82 -0.87 -17.93 -30.98
CA ASN A 82 -2.07 -18.31 -30.23
C ASN A 82 -1.95 -17.98 -28.73
N ILE A 83 -0.73 -18.06 -28.19
CA ILE A 83 -0.43 -17.74 -26.79
C ILE A 83 -0.57 -16.24 -26.54
N THR A 84 -0.08 -15.41 -27.46
CA THR A 84 -0.19 -13.95 -27.34
C THR A 84 -1.63 -13.48 -27.50
N ARG A 85 -2.43 -14.08 -28.38
CA ARG A 85 -3.88 -13.80 -28.45
C ARG A 85 -4.63 -14.17 -27.17
N PHE A 86 -4.34 -15.34 -26.60
CA PHE A 86 -4.93 -15.77 -25.33
C PHE A 86 -4.54 -14.84 -24.18
N SER A 87 -3.26 -14.49 -24.09
CA SER A 87 -2.74 -13.58 -23.07
C SER A 87 -3.34 -12.18 -23.23
N ASP A 88 -3.38 -11.63 -24.43
CA ASP A 88 -3.98 -10.32 -24.70
C ASP A 88 -5.48 -10.27 -24.35
N GLY A 89 -6.23 -11.34 -24.66
CA GLY A 89 -7.61 -11.49 -24.19
C GLY A 89 -7.71 -11.55 -22.65
N THR A 90 -6.78 -12.25 -22.01
CA THR A 90 -6.70 -12.35 -20.55
C THR A 90 -6.36 -11.01 -19.90
N LEU A 91 -5.41 -10.25 -20.45
CA LEU A 91 -4.99 -8.93 -19.98
C LEU A 91 -6.12 -7.90 -20.11
N ARG A 92 -6.87 -7.95 -21.21
CA ARG A 92 -8.09 -7.14 -21.38
C ARG A 92 -9.13 -7.46 -20.31
N LEU A 93 -9.39 -8.74 -20.06
CA LEU A 93 -10.33 -9.18 -19.03
C LEU A 93 -9.88 -8.82 -17.61
N THR A 94 -8.59 -9.00 -17.28
CA THR A 94 -8.04 -8.61 -15.98
C THR A 94 -8.11 -7.11 -15.75
N GLY A 95 -7.91 -6.29 -16.79
CA GLY A 95 -8.09 -4.83 -16.73
C GLY A 95 -9.49 -4.40 -16.30
N ILE A 96 -10.55 -5.03 -16.86
CA ILE A 96 -11.94 -4.78 -16.43
C ILE A 96 -12.14 -5.23 -14.99
N LEU A 97 -11.69 -6.44 -14.66
CA LEU A 97 -11.83 -6.97 -13.30
C LEU A 97 -11.11 -6.08 -12.29
N ALA A 98 -9.94 -5.55 -12.62
CA ALA A 98 -9.19 -4.62 -11.78
C ALA A 98 -9.99 -3.35 -11.53
N MET A 99 -10.51 -2.73 -12.59
CA MET A 99 -11.30 -1.51 -12.45
C MET A 99 -12.61 -1.77 -11.69
N SER A 100 -13.34 -2.83 -12.03
CA SER A 100 -14.58 -3.18 -11.35
C SER A 100 -14.36 -3.50 -9.87
N THR A 101 -13.26 -4.19 -9.51
CA THR A 101 -12.95 -4.52 -8.12
C THR A 101 -12.43 -3.31 -7.35
N ILE A 102 -11.38 -2.65 -7.82
CA ILE A 102 -10.75 -1.53 -7.09
C ILE A 102 -11.70 -0.35 -7.01
N PHE A 103 -12.25 0.08 -8.15
CA PHE A 103 -13.12 1.25 -8.21
C PHE A 103 -14.50 0.95 -7.64
N GLY A 104 -15.07 -0.22 -7.95
CA GLY A 104 -16.36 -0.64 -7.41
C GLY A 104 -16.34 -0.72 -5.90
N PHE A 105 -15.36 -1.40 -5.29
CA PHE A 105 -15.27 -1.49 -3.83
C PHE A 105 -15.11 -0.11 -3.19
N ALA A 106 -14.25 0.76 -3.73
CA ALA A 106 -14.07 2.11 -3.24
C ALA A 106 -15.40 2.90 -3.27
N MET A 107 -16.16 2.82 -4.36
CA MET A 107 -17.40 3.56 -4.55
C MET A 107 -18.58 3.04 -3.71
N PHE A 108 -18.77 1.71 -3.67
CA PHE A 108 -19.88 1.08 -2.95
C PHE A 108 -19.69 1.07 -1.44
N LYS A 109 -18.44 0.92 -0.96
CA LYS A 109 -18.13 0.89 0.49
C LYS A 109 -17.51 2.20 0.99
N ARG A 110 -17.64 3.31 0.24
CA ARG A 110 -17.02 4.62 0.56
C ARG A 110 -17.19 5.09 2.01
N GLN A 111 -18.34 4.84 2.64
CA GLN A 111 -18.59 5.24 4.04
C GLN A 111 -17.67 4.49 5.01
N ARG A 112 -17.44 3.20 4.78
CA ARG A 112 -16.49 2.42 5.60
C ARG A 112 -15.05 2.90 5.40
N LEU A 113 -14.68 3.21 4.15
CA LEU A 113 -13.36 3.76 3.84
C LEU A 113 -13.11 5.10 4.57
N VAL A 114 -14.10 5.99 4.55
CA VAL A 114 -14.04 7.26 5.28
C VAL A 114 -13.92 7.03 6.78
N SER A 115 -14.67 6.08 7.35
CA SER A 115 -14.59 5.73 8.77
C SER A 115 -13.19 5.22 9.15
N ILE A 116 -12.57 4.38 8.31
CA ILE A 116 -11.20 3.88 8.54
C ILE A 116 -10.22 5.06 8.59
N ILE A 117 -10.31 5.98 7.63
CA ILE A 117 -9.41 7.13 7.55
C ILE A 117 -9.63 8.06 8.75
N GLN A 118 -10.88 8.32 9.13
CA GLN A 118 -11.20 9.15 10.28
C GLN A 118 -10.66 8.55 11.58
N ASN A 119 -10.81 7.24 11.78
CA ASN A 119 -10.27 6.54 12.95
C ASN A 119 -8.75 6.67 13.01
N ASN A 120 -8.05 6.48 11.88
CA ASN A 120 -6.59 6.67 11.81
C ASN A 120 -6.17 8.10 12.18
N ILE A 121 -6.89 9.12 11.70
CA ILE A 121 -6.62 10.52 12.04
C ILE A 121 -6.80 10.77 13.54
N VAL A 122 -7.85 10.20 14.15
CA VAL A 122 -8.10 10.35 15.59
C VAL A 122 -6.98 9.72 16.43
N VAL A 123 -6.48 8.55 16.06
CA VAL A 123 -5.33 7.93 16.77
C VAL A 123 -4.09 8.81 16.67
N ASP A 124 -3.81 9.33 15.49
CA ASP A 124 -2.68 10.22 15.25
C ASP A 124 -2.79 11.49 16.11
N GLU A 125 -3.98 12.09 16.22
CA GLU A 125 -4.22 13.22 17.11
C GLU A 125 -4.04 12.89 18.59
N ILE A 126 -4.51 11.73 19.05
CA ILE A 126 -4.29 11.28 20.43
C ILE A 126 -2.78 11.16 20.71
N PHE A 127 -2.02 10.62 19.76
CA PHE A 127 -0.58 10.46 19.89
C PHE A 127 0.15 11.82 19.96
N ILE A 128 -0.22 12.75 19.08
CA ILE A 128 0.33 14.11 19.07
C ILE A 128 -0.02 14.86 20.36
N LEU A 129 -1.25 14.73 20.84
CA LEU A 129 -1.69 15.39 22.07
C LEU A 129 -0.92 14.86 23.29
N GLN A 130 -0.64 13.55 23.31
CA GLN A 130 0.16 12.94 24.36
C GLN A 130 1.61 13.46 24.33
N ASP A 131 2.23 13.53 23.16
CA ASP A 131 3.58 14.11 23.00
C ASP A 131 3.64 15.58 23.48
N ILE A 132 2.60 16.39 23.21
CA ILE A 132 2.51 17.78 23.65
C ILE A 132 2.39 17.86 25.18
N LEU A 133 1.56 17.01 25.79
CA LEU A 133 1.38 16.97 27.23
C LEU A 133 2.68 16.59 27.94
N ASP A 134 3.38 15.59 27.41
CA ASP A 134 4.68 15.15 27.92
C ASP A 134 5.73 16.26 27.87
N ALA A 135 5.83 16.99 26.76
CA ALA A 135 6.74 18.13 26.63
C ALA A 135 6.41 19.25 27.65
N HIS A 136 5.13 19.48 27.94
CA HIS A 136 4.72 20.49 28.92
C HIS A 136 5.09 20.10 30.36
N ILE A 137 4.90 18.83 30.73
CA ILE A 137 5.26 18.31 32.05
C ILE A 137 6.78 18.36 32.24
N GLU A 138 7.57 18.00 31.23
CA GLU A 138 9.03 18.06 31.28
C GLU A 138 9.51 19.51 31.49
N GLN A 139 8.90 20.47 30.78
CA GLN A 139 9.21 21.89 30.93
C GLN A 139 8.82 22.45 32.32
N LEU A 140 7.70 22.01 32.90
CA LEU A 140 7.30 22.33 34.27
C LEU A 140 8.29 21.80 35.30
N SER A 141 8.70 20.53 35.17
CA SER A 141 9.68 19.90 36.06
C SER A 141 11.07 20.55 35.98
N ALA A 142 11.50 20.96 34.78
CA ALA A 142 12.74 21.71 34.59
C ALA A 142 12.68 23.12 35.21
N LEU A 143 11.49 23.72 35.30
CA LEU A 143 11.28 25.03 35.92
C LEU A 143 11.35 24.95 37.44
N GLU A 144 10.85 23.88 38.06
CA GLU A 144 10.89 23.65 39.52
C GLU A 144 12.32 23.36 40.03
N LEU A 145 13.19 22.77 39.20
CA LEU A 145 14.57 22.44 39.57
C LEU A 145 15.57 23.61 39.47
N SER A 146 15.17 24.76 38.92
CA SER A 146 16.09 25.87 38.68
C SER A 146 16.20 26.77 39.94
N PRO A 147 17.39 26.94 40.57
CA PRO A 147 17.52 27.54 41.91
C PRO A 147 17.20 29.04 42.04
N MET A 148 16.73 29.70 40.97
CA MET A 148 16.58 31.14 40.97
C MET A 148 15.54 31.59 39.94
N HIS A 149 14.30 31.84 40.38
CA HIS A 149 13.52 32.97 39.90
C HIS A 149 12.35 33.30 40.84
N SER A 150 12.66 34.11 41.84
CA SER A 150 11.71 35.04 42.43
C SER A 150 11.04 35.86 41.32
N VAL A 151 9.70 35.92 41.38
CA VAL A 151 8.83 37.00 40.90
C VAL A 151 9.32 37.73 39.62
N VAL A 152 9.25 37.09 38.46
CA VAL A 152 9.31 37.84 37.18
C VAL A 152 8.18 37.41 36.24
N ASN A 153 7.13 38.24 36.27
CA ASN A 153 6.20 38.56 35.20
C ASN A 153 5.56 37.39 34.42
N HIS A 154 4.41 36.96 34.94
CA HIS A 154 3.39 36.14 34.25
C HIS A 154 3.09 36.60 32.80
N ARG A 155 3.22 37.91 32.50
CA ARG A 155 3.01 38.49 31.16
C ARG A 155 4.00 38.00 30.09
N ARG A 156 5.30 37.85 30.40
CA ARG A 156 6.30 37.35 29.44
C ARG A 156 6.14 35.86 29.15
N TYR A 157 5.64 35.10 30.13
CA TYR A 157 5.38 33.67 30.01
C TYR A 157 4.25 33.39 29.01
N SER A 158 3.15 34.15 29.08
CA SER A 158 2.03 34.03 28.13
C SER A 158 2.42 34.27 26.66
N HIS A 159 3.38 35.18 26.42
CA HIS A 159 3.89 35.47 25.08
C HIS A 159 4.86 34.41 24.56
N ARG A 160 5.71 33.81 25.40
CA ARG A 160 6.57 32.68 25.01
C ARG A 160 5.77 31.40 24.76
N LEU A 161 4.75 31.14 25.58
CA LEU A 161 3.82 30.01 25.38
C LEU A 161 3.10 30.14 24.03
N ARG A 162 2.64 31.34 23.68
CA ARG A 162 1.99 31.63 22.40
C ARG A 162 2.93 31.47 21.19
N ASN A 163 4.22 31.77 21.36
CA ASN A 163 5.23 31.55 20.31
C ASN A 163 5.69 30.08 20.21
N LEU A 164 5.72 29.31 21.29
CA LEU A 164 6.00 27.86 21.27
C LEU A 164 4.88 27.04 20.61
N ILE A 165 3.62 27.48 20.75
CA ILE A 165 2.48 26.95 19.99
C ILE A 165 2.62 27.19 18.48
N SER A 166 3.47 28.14 18.06
CA SER A 166 3.66 28.53 16.65
C SER A 166 4.90 27.93 15.97
N THR A 167 5.79 27.27 16.70
CA THR A 167 6.97 26.61 16.13
C THR A 167 6.70 25.13 15.84
N PRO A 168 7.15 24.56 14.70
CA PRO A 168 7.03 23.13 14.45
C PRO A 168 7.89 22.38 15.47
N MET A 169 7.23 21.75 16.44
CA MET A 169 7.89 21.05 17.54
C MET A 169 8.52 19.75 17.01
N LYS A 170 9.83 19.58 17.25
CA LYS A 170 10.56 18.32 17.04
C LYS A 170 10.01 17.25 17.99
N ARG A 171 9.68 16.08 17.42
CA ARG A 171 9.00 14.93 18.01
C ARG A 171 9.86 14.15 19.02
N TYR A 172 9.85 14.49 20.32
CA TYR A 172 10.43 13.73 21.46
C TYR A 172 9.78 14.29 22.76
N SER A 173 9.34 13.60 23.83
CA SER A 173 9.61 12.27 24.43
C SER A 173 8.52 11.91 25.49
N VAL A 174 8.07 10.65 25.58
CA VAL A 174 7.02 10.12 26.53
C VAL A 174 7.52 9.96 27.98
N THR A 175 8.69 10.50 28.31
CA THR A 175 9.42 10.18 29.54
C THR A 175 8.86 10.84 30.81
N SER A 176 8.14 11.95 30.68
CA SER A 176 7.72 12.75 31.83
C SER A 176 6.40 12.23 32.45
N VAL A 177 5.40 11.84 31.65
CA VAL A 177 4.16 11.22 32.13
C VAL A 177 4.43 9.88 32.82
N ILE A 178 5.35 9.07 32.27
CA ILE A 178 5.73 7.77 32.88
C ILE A 178 6.32 7.98 34.28
N ARG A 179 7.15 9.02 34.47
CA ARG A 179 7.75 9.35 35.77
C ARG A 179 6.72 9.87 36.77
N LEU A 180 5.70 10.60 36.30
CA LEU A 180 4.68 11.17 37.19
C LEU A 180 3.63 10.14 37.64
N ASN A 181 3.15 9.29 36.72
CA ASN A 181 2.15 8.29 37.01
C ASN A 181 2.26 7.07 36.06
N PRO A 182 3.08 6.07 36.41
CA PRO A 182 3.33 4.91 35.55
C PRO A 182 2.06 4.06 35.32
N GLU A 183 1.15 3.99 36.30
CA GLU A 183 -0.12 3.29 36.16
C GLU A 183 -1.03 3.89 35.08
N TYR A 184 -1.09 5.23 35.03
CA TYR A 184 -1.84 5.95 34.00
C TYR A 184 -1.22 5.73 32.63
N ALA A 185 0.11 5.79 32.52
CA ALA A 185 0.81 5.55 31.27
C ALA A 185 0.53 4.15 30.68
N ILE A 186 0.58 3.10 31.51
CA ILE A 186 0.25 1.72 31.08
C ILE A 186 -1.20 1.62 30.60
N LYS A 187 -2.14 2.27 31.30
CA LYS A 187 -3.54 2.30 30.89
C LYS A 187 -3.74 2.98 29.54
N GLN A 188 -3.02 4.08 29.28
CA GLN A 188 -3.07 4.77 27.99
C GLN A 188 -2.50 3.91 26.86
N VAL A 189 -1.37 3.26 27.07
CA VAL A 189 -0.77 2.34 26.08
C VAL A 189 -1.74 1.19 25.77
N SER A 190 -2.41 0.61 26.77
CA SER A 190 -3.43 -0.43 26.58
C SER A 190 -4.60 0.05 25.71
N ASN A 191 -5.10 1.26 25.95
CA ASN A 191 -6.19 1.86 25.18
C ASN A 191 -5.78 2.14 23.73
N ILE A 192 -4.59 2.71 23.52
CA ILE A 192 -4.05 3.00 22.18
C ILE A 192 -3.84 1.69 21.41
N HIS A 193 -3.27 0.66 22.06
CA HIS A 193 -3.08 -0.64 21.43
C HIS A 193 -4.41 -1.25 21.00
N ASN A 194 -5.45 -1.17 21.85
CA ASN A 194 -6.79 -1.63 21.47
C ASN A 194 -7.29 -0.91 20.22
N LEU A 195 -7.24 0.42 20.21
CA LEU A 195 -7.71 1.22 19.09
C LEU A 195 -6.94 0.90 17.79
N LEU A 196 -5.62 0.70 17.87
CA LEU A 196 -4.80 0.28 16.72
C LEU A 196 -5.20 -1.10 16.20
N CYS A 197 -5.46 -2.06 17.08
CA CYS A 197 -5.94 -3.38 16.68
C CYS A 197 -7.32 -3.33 16.03
N ASP A 198 -8.26 -2.53 16.57
CA ASP A 198 -9.59 -2.29 15.98
C ASP A 198 -9.47 -1.72 14.56
N ILE A 199 -8.56 -0.77 14.37
CA ILE A 199 -8.29 -0.18 13.05
C ILE A 199 -7.69 -1.22 12.09
N CYS A 200 -6.70 -1.99 12.53
CA CYS A 200 -6.08 -3.02 11.70
C CYS A 200 -7.11 -4.06 11.25
N GLN A 201 -7.99 -4.50 12.15
CA GLN A 201 -9.08 -5.42 11.83
C GLN A 201 -10.06 -4.79 10.83
N THR A 202 -10.46 -3.53 11.04
CA THR A 202 -11.36 -2.83 10.11
C THR A 202 -10.74 -2.67 8.72
N ILE A 203 -9.43 -2.40 8.65
CA ILE A 203 -8.65 -2.33 7.41
C ILE A 203 -8.66 -3.70 6.72
N GLU A 204 -8.35 -4.76 7.46
CA GLU A 204 -8.32 -6.11 6.91
C GLU A 204 -9.69 -6.50 6.32
N GLU A 205 -10.77 -6.36 7.10
CA GLU A 205 -12.14 -6.69 6.66
C GLU A 205 -12.58 -5.88 5.43
N TYR A 206 -12.16 -4.62 5.33
CA TYR A 206 -12.50 -3.77 4.19
C TYR A 206 -11.71 -4.15 2.93
N PHE A 207 -10.40 -4.36 3.06
CA PHE A 207 -9.49 -4.59 1.95
C PHE A 207 -9.29 -6.07 1.59
N THR A 208 -9.96 -6.98 2.29
CA THR A 208 -9.90 -8.44 2.09
C THR A 208 -9.99 -8.85 0.60
N TYR A 209 -11.07 -8.50 -0.09
CA TYR A 209 -11.28 -8.85 -1.51
C TYR A 209 -10.50 -7.96 -2.47
N PRO A 210 -10.42 -6.62 -2.27
CA PRO A 210 -9.56 -5.77 -3.10
C PRO A 210 -8.10 -6.21 -3.14
N LEU A 211 -7.51 -6.60 -2.00
CA LEU A 211 -6.12 -7.06 -1.93
C LEU A 211 -5.95 -8.40 -2.66
N LEU A 212 -6.90 -9.32 -2.53
CA LEU A 212 -6.90 -10.57 -3.29
C LEU A 212 -6.89 -10.28 -4.80
N GLY A 213 -7.77 -9.39 -5.27
CA GLY A 213 -7.85 -9.00 -6.66
C GLY A 213 -6.55 -8.34 -7.15
N ILE A 214 -6.06 -7.34 -6.43
CA ILE A 214 -4.81 -6.62 -6.78
C ILE A 214 -3.64 -7.60 -6.89
N ILE A 215 -3.48 -8.52 -5.94
CA ILE A 215 -2.37 -9.47 -5.93
C ILE A 215 -2.49 -10.47 -7.08
N ALA A 216 -3.69 -11.00 -7.34
CA ALA A 216 -3.92 -11.91 -8.46
C ALA A 216 -3.68 -11.24 -9.82
N ILE A 217 -4.15 -9.99 -9.97
CA ILE A 217 -3.96 -9.22 -11.20
C ILE A 217 -2.48 -8.91 -11.41
N SER A 218 -1.79 -8.38 -10.39
CA SER A 218 -0.35 -8.09 -10.47
C SER A 218 0.46 -9.34 -10.80
N PHE A 219 0.10 -10.50 -10.25
CA PHE A 219 0.75 -11.77 -10.58
C PHE A 219 0.62 -12.12 -12.06
N LEU A 220 -0.58 -11.97 -12.64
CA LEU A 220 -0.79 -12.24 -14.07
C LEU A 220 -0.03 -11.26 -14.95
N PHE A 221 -0.02 -9.97 -14.61
CA PHE A 221 0.75 -8.97 -15.35
C PHE A 221 2.25 -9.27 -15.30
N ILE A 222 2.82 -9.54 -14.13
CA ILE A 222 4.24 -9.93 -13.99
C ILE A 222 4.56 -11.14 -14.87
N LEU A 223 3.73 -12.18 -14.82
CA LEU A 223 3.94 -13.41 -15.59
C LEU A 223 3.93 -13.16 -17.12
N PHE A 224 2.98 -12.35 -17.60
CA PHE A 224 2.90 -12.03 -19.02
C PHE A 224 4.00 -11.07 -19.47
N ASP A 225 4.32 -10.05 -18.67
CA ASP A 225 5.40 -9.10 -18.96
C ASP A 225 6.76 -9.83 -19.01
N ASP A 226 7.05 -10.71 -18.06
CA ASP A 226 8.26 -11.55 -18.05
C ASP A 226 8.33 -12.44 -19.30
N PHE A 227 7.21 -13.05 -19.69
CA PHE A 227 7.13 -13.86 -20.91
C PHE A 227 7.43 -13.04 -22.17
N TYR A 228 6.86 -11.84 -22.29
CA TYR A 228 7.06 -10.97 -23.46
C TYR A 228 8.48 -10.42 -23.55
N ILE A 229 9.03 -9.96 -22.43
CA ILE A 229 10.42 -9.50 -22.36
C ILE A 229 11.36 -10.64 -22.76
N LEU A 230 11.13 -11.85 -22.26
CA LEU A 230 11.95 -13.00 -22.61
C LEU A 230 11.79 -13.42 -24.07
N GLU A 231 10.57 -13.41 -24.61
CA GLU A 231 10.32 -13.73 -26.01
C GLU A 231 11.04 -12.75 -26.95
N ALA A 232 11.02 -11.45 -26.63
CA ALA A 232 11.72 -10.42 -27.37
C ALA A 232 13.26 -10.59 -27.31
N ILE A 233 13.81 -10.97 -26.14
CA ILE A 233 15.26 -11.25 -25.98
C ILE A 233 15.69 -12.48 -26.78
N LEU A 234 14.88 -13.54 -26.80
CA LEU A 234 15.20 -14.78 -27.50
C LEU A 234 15.06 -14.65 -29.03
N ASN A 235 14.20 -13.76 -29.53
CA ASN A 235 13.93 -13.59 -30.96
C ASN A 235 14.09 -12.12 -31.41
N PRO A 236 15.31 -11.57 -31.41
CA PRO A 236 15.55 -10.17 -31.75
C PRO A 236 15.23 -9.83 -33.21
N LYS A 237 15.07 -10.83 -34.09
CA LYS A 237 14.73 -10.64 -35.51
C LYS A 237 13.27 -10.30 -35.78
N ARG A 238 12.39 -10.45 -34.78
CA ARG A 238 10.95 -10.19 -34.91
C ARG A 238 10.56 -8.74 -34.64
N LEU A 239 11.45 -7.94 -34.05
CA LEU A 239 11.22 -6.53 -33.77
C LEU A 239 12.21 -5.70 -34.56
N ASP A 240 11.71 -4.65 -35.22
CA ASP A 240 12.58 -3.62 -35.78
C ASP A 240 13.31 -2.91 -34.63
N VAL A 241 14.60 -2.61 -34.83
CA VAL A 241 15.49 -2.11 -33.76
C VAL A 241 14.94 -0.86 -33.07
N PHE A 242 14.25 0.02 -33.80
CA PHE A 242 13.65 1.24 -33.25
C PHE A 242 12.39 0.98 -32.42
N GLU A 243 11.55 0.03 -32.83
CA GLU A 243 10.32 -0.33 -32.10
C GLU A 243 10.61 -1.24 -30.89
N ALA A 244 11.72 -1.99 -30.93
CA ALA A 244 12.16 -2.84 -29.84
C ALA A 244 12.44 -2.05 -28.56
N ASP A 245 13.12 -0.91 -28.65
CA ASP A 245 13.47 -0.09 -27.48
C ASP A 245 12.21 0.44 -26.77
N GLU A 246 11.22 0.91 -27.53
CA GLU A 246 9.93 1.38 -26.98
C GLU A 246 9.14 0.23 -26.34
N PHE A 247 9.14 -0.93 -26.99
CA PHE A 247 8.54 -2.14 -26.46
C PHE A 247 9.14 -2.54 -25.11
N PHE A 248 10.47 -2.68 -25.04
CA PHE A 248 11.15 -3.04 -23.79
C PHE A 248 10.92 -2.01 -22.69
N ALA A 249 11.00 -0.72 -23.01
CA ALA A 249 10.76 0.35 -22.05
C ALA A 249 9.34 0.28 -21.46
N PHE A 250 8.33 0.03 -22.30
CA PHE A 250 6.94 -0.10 -21.87
C PHE A 250 6.75 -1.28 -20.90
N PHE A 251 7.14 -2.49 -21.30
CA PHE A 251 6.97 -3.69 -20.47
C PHE A 251 7.82 -3.66 -19.20
N LEU A 252 9.05 -3.13 -19.26
CA LEU A 252 9.91 -3.02 -18.08
C LEU A 252 9.35 -2.01 -17.07
N MET A 253 8.87 -0.85 -17.53
CA MET A 253 8.23 0.13 -16.65
C MET A 253 6.97 -0.44 -15.99
N GLN A 254 6.15 -1.16 -16.76
CA GLN A 254 4.95 -1.82 -16.26
C GLN A 254 5.27 -2.90 -15.22
N LEU A 255 6.27 -3.75 -15.50
CA LEU A 255 6.76 -4.79 -14.60
C LEU A 255 7.24 -4.18 -13.27
N ILE A 256 8.09 -3.15 -13.34
CA ILE A 256 8.61 -2.46 -12.15
C ILE A 256 7.44 -1.89 -11.33
N TRP A 257 6.45 -1.29 -11.98
CA TRP A 257 5.28 -0.72 -11.30
C TRP A 257 4.50 -1.76 -10.47
N TYR A 258 4.21 -2.93 -11.04
CA TYR A 258 3.50 -4.00 -10.31
C TYR A 258 4.33 -4.63 -9.19
N ILE A 259 5.64 -4.80 -9.40
CA ILE A 259 6.56 -5.27 -8.36
C ILE A 259 6.55 -4.28 -7.18
N VAL A 260 6.66 -2.98 -7.46
CA VAL A 260 6.62 -1.93 -6.43
C VAL A 260 5.30 -1.98 -5.65
N ILE A 261 4.16 -2.14 -6.32
CA ILE A 261 2.86 -2.27 -5.65
C ILE A 261 2.84 -3.44 -4.65
N ILE A 262 3.28 -4.63 -5.08
CA ILE A 262 3.32 -5.82 -4.21
C ILE A 262 4.27 -5.58 -3.03
N VAL A 263 5.46 -5.05 -3.28
CA VAL A 263 6.46 -4.78 -2.23
C VAL A 263 5.92 -3.77 -1.21
N LEU A 264 5.22 -2.71 -1.65
CA LEU A 264 4.62 -1.73 -0.74
C LEU A 264 3.55 -2.36 0.16
N ILE A 265 2.66 -3.19 -0.41
CA ILE A 265 1.61 -3.90 0.34
C ILE A 265 2.24 -4.85 1.36
N VAL A 266 3.20 -5.67 0.93
CA VAL A 266 3.85 -6.68 1.76
C VAL A 266 4.72 -6.07 2.86
N GLU A 267 5.52 -5.06 2.54
CA GLU A 267 6.41 -4.45 3.54
C GLU A 267 5.60 -3.63 4.56
N GLY A 268 4.53 -2.94 4.13
CA GLY A 268 3.64 -2.20 5.04
C GLY A 268 2.94 -3.11 6.06
N SER A 269 2.41 -4.24 5.58
CA SER A 269 1.75 -5.25 6.44
C SER A 269 2.77 -6.00 7.31
N SER A 270 3.87 -6.45 6.74
CA SER A 270 4.91 -7.18 7.47
C SER A 270 5.55 -6.35 8.58
N ARG A 271 5.81 -5.06 8.36
CA ARG A 271 6.35 -4.16 9.40
C ARG A 271 5.37 -4.00 10.55
N THR A 272 4.08 -3.80 10.25
CA THR A 272 3.04 -3.67 11.27
C THR A 272 2.94 -4.93 12.14
N ILE A 273 2.96 -6.12 11.54
CA ILE A 273 2.95 -7.40 12.25
C ILE A 273 4.20 -7.57 13.13
N LEU A 274 5.37 -7.23 12.59
CA LEU A 274 6.65 -7.29 13.30
C LEU A 274 6.65 -6.37 14.53
N HIS A 275 6.26 -5.11 14.36
CA HIS A 275 6.21 -4.13 15.45
C HIS A 275 5.18 -4.52 16.52
N SER A 276 4.00 -5.04 16.12
CA SER A 276 3.01 -5.56 17.08
C SER A 276 3.59 -6.67 17.95
N SER A 277 4.35 -7.60 17.35
CA SER A 277 4.97 -8.72 18.06
C SER A 277 6.14 -8.27 18.95
N TYR A 278 6.93 -7.32 18.45
CA TYR A 278 8.06 -6.75 19.20
C TYR A 278 7.59 -5.97 20.43
N THR A 279 6.51 -5.19 20.32
CA THR A 279 5.90 -4.49 21.47
C THR A 279 5.45 -5.46 22.56
N ALA A 280 4.85 -6.60 22.19
CA ALA A 280 4.49 -7.65 23.15
C ALA A 280 5.71 -8.17 23.92
N ALA A 281 6.83 -8.43 23.23
CA ALA A 281 8.06 -8.89 23.84
C ALA A 281 8.68 -7.84 24.77
N ILE A 282 8.63 -6.54 24.41
CA ILE A 282 9.11 -5.45 25.28
C ILE A 282 8.29 -5.39 26.57
N VAL A 283 6.96 -5.37 26.47
CA VAL A 283 6.09 -5.30 27.67
C VAL A 283 6.32 -6.50 28.58
N HIS A 284 6.49 -7.70 28.01
CA HIS A 284 6.79 -8.89 28.79
C HIS A 284 8.16 -8.84 29.48
N LYS A 285 9.18 -8.25 28.83
CA LYS A 285 10.48 -8.00 29.47
C LYS A 285 10.35 -7.00 30.62
N ILE A 286 9.59 -5.91 30.45
CA ILE A 286 9.34 -4.91 31.50
C ILE A 286 8.59 -5.54 32.68
N LEU A 287 7.62 -6.41 32.41
CA LEU A 287 6.89 -7.16 33.43
C LEU A 287 7.83 -7.99 34.33
N ASN A 288 8.86 -8.62 33.75
CA ASN A 288 9.78 -9.48 34.48
C ASN A 288 10.80 -8.72 35.35
N ILE A 289 11.02 -7.43 35.09
CA ILE A 289 11.95 -6.58 35.87
C ILE A 289 11.21 -5.67 36.87
N THR A 290 9.88 -5.66 36.87
CA THR A 290 9.08 -4.76 37.72
C THR A 290 8.74 -5.44 39.05
N ASP A 291 9.20 -4.85 40.15
CA ASP A 291 8.97 -5.39 41.51
C ASP A 291 7.67 -4.89 42.15
N ASP A 292 7.16 -3.72 41.72
CA ASP A 292 5.91 -3.15 42.26
C ASP A 292 4.69 -4.02 41.89
N PRO A 293 3.96 -4.58 42.86
CA PRO A 293 2.83 -5.48 42.60
C PRO A 293 1.69 -4.82 41.81
N ALA A 294 1.42 -3.52 42.01
CA ALA A 294 0.33 -2.82 41.33
C ALA A 294 0.64 -2.61 39.85
N LEU A 295 1.88 -2.19 39.54
CA LEU A 295 2.36 -2.06 38.16
C LEU A 295 2.49 -3.42 37.48
N ARG A 296 2.97 -4.42 38.21
CA ARG A 296 3.11 -5.79 37.70
C ARG A 296 1.77 -6.37 37.28
N ASP A 297 0.69 -6.19 38.06
CA ASP A 297 -0.65 -6.63 37.68
C ASP A 297 -1.14 -5.97 36.37
N ARG A 298 -0.96 -4.65 36.23
CA ARG A 298 -1.35 -3.94 35.01
C ARG A 298 -0.52 -4.34 33.79
N LEU A 299 0.79 -4.49 33.95
CA LEU A 299 1.70 -4.98 32.92
C LEU A 299 1.36 -6.42 32.51
N PHE A 300 0.96 -7.26 33.46
CA PHE A 300 0.53 -8.63 33.18
C PHE A 300 -0.72 -8.64 32.30
N ARG A 301 -1.74 -7.83 32.64
CA ARG A 301 -2.95 -7.68 31.80
C ARG A 301 -2.62 -7.15 30.40
N LEU A 302 -1.74 -6.16 30.30
CA LEU A 302 -1.30 -5.61 29.01
C LEU A 302 -0.52 -6.65 28.19
N SER A 303 0.39 -7.40 28.82
CA SER A 303 1.14 -8.49 28.19
C SER A 303 0.20 -9.58 27.65
N LEU A 304 -0.86 -9.91 28.40
CA LEU A 304 -1.88 -10.87 27.98
C LEU A 304 -2.67 -10.34 26.78
N GLN A 305 -3.11 -9.08 26.85
CA GLN A 305 -3.82 -8.39 25.76
C GLN A 305 -2.99 -8.40 24.46
N LEU A 306 -1.71 -8.01 24.54
CA LEU A 306 -0.79 -8.00 23.40
C LEU A 306 -0.55 -9.40 22.80
N SER A 307 -0.61 -10.44 23.64
CA SER A 307 -0.46 -11.83 23.19
C SER A 307 -1.73 -12.36 22.51
N HIS A 308 -2.91 -12.00 23.01
CA HIS A 308 -4.19 -12.49 22.49
C HIS A 308 -4.68 -11.69 21.28
N ARG A 309 -4.38 -10.40 21.20
CA ARG A 309 -4.89 -9.50 20.15
C ARG A 309 -3.83 -9.22 19.08
N LYS A 310 -3.37 -10.28 18.41
CA LYS A 310 -2.35 -10.15 17.37
C LYS A 310 -2.93 -9.57 16.10
N VAL A 311 -2.23 -8.59 15.54
CA VAL A 311 -2.54 -8.07 14.20
C VAL A 311 -2.07 -9.08 13.16
N LEU A 312 -2.96 -9.47 12.27
CA LEU A 312 -2.68 -10.31 11.11
C LEU A 312 -3.37 -9.71 9.90
N PHE A 313 -2.65 -9.65 8.78
CA PHE A 313 -3.21 -9.22 7.51
C PHE A 313 -3.29 -10.42 6.58
N THR A 314 -4.51 -10.72 6.11
CA THR A 314 -4.77 -11.78 5.14
C THR A 314 -5.57 -11.27 3.96
N ALA A 315 -5.41 -11.93 2.82
CA ALA A 315 -6.29 -11.72 1.67
C ALA A 315 -7.32 -12.86 1.63
N ALA A 316 -8.58 -12.56 1.96
CA ALA A 316 -9.68 -13.52 2.02
C ALA A 316 -9.43 -14.79 2.88
N GLY A 317 -8.51 -14.72 3.84
CA GLY A 317 -8.04 -15.87 4.60
C GLY A 317 -7.25 -16.90 3.77
N LEU A 318 -7.01 -16.66 2.48
CA LEU A 318 -6.31 -17.59 1.57
C LEU A 318 -4.81 -17.59 1.82
N PHE A 319 -4.22 -16.40 2.00
CA PHE A 319 -2.79 -16.26 2.26
C PHE A 319 -2.50 -15.02 3.12
N ARG A 320 -1.34 -15.05 3.78
CA ARG A 320 -0.84 -13.97 4.62
C ARG A 320 -0.13 -12.92 3.78
N LEU A 321 -0.33 -11.66 4.14
CA LEU A 321 0.38 -10.53 3.56
C LEU A 321 1.67 -10.31 4.34
N ASP A 322 2.65 -11.18 4.15
CA ASP A 322 3.98 -11.06 4.72
C ASP A 322 5.06 -11.35 3.67
N ARG A 323 6.33 -11.25 4.04
CA ARG A 323 7.45 -11.42 3.10
C ARG A 323 7.47 -12.79 2.42
N THR A 324 6.79 -13.80 2.96
CA THR A 324 6.68 -15.11 2.31
C THR A 324 5.88 -15.04 1.01
N LEU A 325 4.93 -14.10 0.89
CA LEU A 325 4.13 -13.90 -0.31
C LEU A 325 5.00 -13.55 -1.53
N ILE A 326 6.03 -12.72 -1.35
CA ILE A 326 6.96 -12.36 -2.43
C ILE A 326 7.68 -13.62 -2.93
N PHE A 327 8.18 -14.45 -2.01
CA PHE A 327 8.83 -15.71 -2.36
C PHE A 327 7.88 -16.65 -3.11
N THR A 328 6.63 -16.78 -2.66
CA THR A 328 5.61 -17.58 -3.33
C THR A 328 5.30 -17.08 -4.74
N ILE A 329 5.14 -15.76 -4.91
CA ILE A 329 4.87 -15.12 -6.20
C ILE A 329 6.04 -15.34 -7.16
N THR A 330 7.27 -15.08 -6.74
CA THR A 330 8.46 -15.27 -7.58
C THR A 330 8.65 -16.73 -7.95
N GLY A 331 8.46 -17.66 -7.01
CA GLY A 331 8.55 -19.10 -7.28
C GLY A 331 7.50 -19.57 -8.29
N ALA A 332 6.24 -19.19 -8.08
CA ALA A 332 5.16 -19.53 -9.00
C ALA A 332 5.36 -18.91 -10.39
N ALA A 333 5.72 -17.62 -10.47
CA ALA A 333 5.98 -16.93 -11.73
C ALA A 333 7.11 -17.61 -12.51
N THR A 334 8.23 -17.94 -11.84
CA THR A 334 9.35 -18.67 -12.45
C THR A 334 8.90 -20.03 -12.99
N CYS A 335 8.12 -20.81 -12.21
CA CYS A 335 7.62 -22.11 -12.66
C CYS A 335 6.72 -21.99 -13.90
N TYR A 336 5.77 -21.04 -13.90
CA TYR A 336 4.91 -20.84 -15.06
C TYR A 336 5.65 -20.29 -16.27
N LEU A 337 6.63 -19.42 -16.08
CA LEU A 337 7.48 -18.91 -17.14
C LEU A 337 8.23 -20.05 -17.82
N ILE A 338 8.82 -20.97 -17.05
CA ILE A 338 9.47 -22.18 -17.59
C ILE A 338 8.48 -23.00 -18.44
N ILE A 339 7.27 -23.22 -17.94
CA ILE A 339 6.23 -23.97 -18.67
C ILE A 339 5.88 -23.27 -19.99
N LEU A 340 5.67 -21.96 -19.97
CA LEU A 340 5.35 -21.18 -21.16
C LEU A 340 6.47 -21.25 -22.21
N ILE A 341 7.72 -21.12 -21.77
CA ILE A 341 8.89 -21.25 -22.65
C ILE A 341 8.95 -22.64 -23.29
N GLN A 342 8.73 -23.71 -22.50
CA GLN A 342 8.75 -25.08 -22.99
C GLN A 342 7.70 -25.30 -24.08
N PHE A 343 6.45 -24.85 -23.85
CA PHE A 343 5.39 -24.93 -24.86
C PHE A 343 5.74 -24.14 -26.14
N ARG A 344 6.41 -22.99 -26.02
CA ARG A 344 6.88 -22.22 -27.18
C ARG A 344 7.91 -22.99 -27.99
N PHE A 345 8.90 -23.62 -27.34
CA PHE A 345 9.94 -24.38 -28.03
C PHE A 345 9.38 -25.58 -28.80
N THR A 346 8.46 -26.33 -28.20
CA THR A 346 7.81 -27.47 -28.88
C THR A 346 7.12 -27.03 -30.16
N HIS A 347 6.34 -25.94 -30.12
CA HIS A 347 5.65 -25.44 -31.32
C HIS A 347 6.61 -25.00 -32.43
N HIS A 348 7.74 -24.37 -32.07
CA HIS A 348 8.72 -23.94 -33.08
C HIS A 348 9.42 -25.12 -33.78
N MET A 349 9.57 -26.27 -33.09
CA MET A 349 10.12 -27.48 -33.71
C MET A 349 9.13 -28.12 -34.70
N ASP A 350 7.84 -28.08 -34.41
CA ASP A 350 6.79 -28.58 -35.32
C ASP A 350 6.69 -27.73 -36.61
N ASP A 351 6.81 -26.41 -36.49
CA ASP A 351 6.84 -25.50 -37.66
C ASP A 351 8.09 -25.72 -38.54
N THR A 352 9.23 -26.03 -37.92
CA THR A 352 10.49 -26.26 -38.65
C THR A 352 10.52 -27.62 -39.35
N SER A 353 10.00 -28.65 -38.69
CA SER A 353 9.90 -30.01 -39.25
C SER A 353 8.90 -30.08 -40.41
N SER A 354 7.73 -29.42 -40.30
CA SER A 354 6.74 -29.34 -41.38
C SER A 354 7.24 -28.60 -42.63
N ASN A 355 7.96 -27.49 -42.45
CA ASN A 355 8.60 -26.78 -43.57
C ASN A 355 9.70 -27.61 -44.25
N SER A 356 10.45 -28.42 -43.50
CA SER A 356 11.47 -29.31 -44.04
C SER A 356 10.86 -30.45 -44.87
N THR A 357 9.74 -31.02 -44.45
CA THR A 357 9.01 -32.04 -45.22
C THR A 357 8.36 -31.47 -46.48
N ASN A 358 7.84 -30.24 -46.43
CA ASN A 358 7.24 -29.59 -47.61
C ASN A 358 8.30 -29.26 -48.67
N HIS A 359 9.49 -28.84 -48.24
CA HIS A 359 10.61 -28.58 -49.16
C HIS A 359 11.16 -29.87 -49.78
N LEU A 360 11.12 -31.00 -49.06
CA LEU A 360 11.50 -32.30 -49.61
C LEU A 360 10.46 -32.81 -50.62
N HIS A 361 9.17 -32.57 -50.37
CA HIS A 361 8.09 -32.95 -51.29
C HIS A 361 8.05 -32.10 -52.57
N SER A 362 8.42 -30.81 -52.49
CA SER A 362 8.54 -29.95 -53.68
C SER A 362 9.75 -30.29 -54.55
N ILE A 363 10.83 -30.83 -53.97
CA ILE A 363 11.98 -31.33 -54.74
C ILE A 363 11.61 -32.62 -55.48
N HIS A 364 10.76 -33.48 -54.89
CA HIS A 364 10.41 -34.77 -55.49
C HIS A 364 9.34 -34.71 -56.60
N LEU A 365 8.64 -33.58 -56.75
CA LEU A 365 7.63 -33.32 -57.80
C LEU A 365 8.17 -32.46 -58.96
N GLY A 366 9.46 -32.11 -58.93
CA GLY A 366 10.10 -31.25 -59.93
C GLY A 366 10.95 -31.97 -60.99
N ASP A 367 11.00 -33.31 -60.97
CA ASP A 367 11.73 -34.14 -61.93
C ASP A 367 10.80 -34.88 -62.91
#